data_AF-A0A345NK96-F1
#
_entry.id   AF-A0A345NK96-F1
#
_cell.length_a   1.000
_cell.length_b   1.000
_cell.length_c   1.000
_cell.angle_alpha   90.00
_cell.angle_beta   90.00
_cell.angle_gamma   90.00
#
_symmetry.space_group_name_H-M   'P 1'
#
loop_
_entity.id
_entity.type
_entity.pdbx_description
1 polymer ?
#
loop_
_entity_poly.entity_id
_entity_poly.type
_entity_poly.pdbx_seq_one_letter_code
_entity_poly.pdbx_strand_id
1 'polypeptide(L)'
;MSAPQFVIDPQCHGRAAREAAVLRAILWDDPRRRRIWQRRIRRQGDGSQIHQAAVARVLAQWLYDAGEASENDEQLPRRLKDAVSRALSGKVRLPALLKEAVLEAFEVDDATAVLLWDPPEVGRAA
;
A
#
# COMPACT_ATOMS: atom_id res chain seq x y z
N MET A 1 -6.50 21.98 -7.74
CA MET A 1 -6.22 20.57 -7.37
C MET A 1 -5.16 20.63 -6.29
N SER A 2 -5.54 20.42 -5.03
CA SER A 2 -4.63 20.55 -3.89
C SER A 2 -3.91 19.23 -3.69
N ALA A 3 -2.58 19.23 -3.76
CA ALA A 3 -1.78 18.06 -3.47
C ALA A 3 -2.06 17.60 -2.02
N PRO A 4 -2.25 16.29 -1.76
CA PRO A 4 -2.39 15.80 -0.40
C PRO A 4 -1.10 16.09 0.39
N GLN A 5 -1.22 16.87 1.46
CA GLN A 5 -0.13 17.06 2.43
C GLN A 5 -0.03 15.81 3.31
N PHE A 6 0.66 14.79 2.82
CA PHE A 6 1.04 13.65 3.65
C PHE A 6 2.09 14.09 4.67
N VAL A 7 1.73 14.12 5.94
CA VAL A 7 2.70 14.32 7.03
C VAL A 7 3.48 13.02 7.19
N ILE A 8 4.63 12.92 6.52
CA ILE A 8 5.58 11.82 6.70
C ILE A 8 6.24 11.98 8.07
N ASP A 9 6.15 10.95 8.92
CA ASP A 9 6.81 10.94 10.23
C ASP A 9 8.32 11.23 10.09
N PRO A 10 8.84 12.29 10.72
CA PRO A 10 10.23 12.73 10.58
C PRO A 10 11.27 11.74 11.15
N GLN A 11 10.85 10.67 11.84
CA GLN A 11 11.75 9.63 12.36
C GLN A 11 12.01 8.48 11.37
N CYS A 12 11.46 8.56 10.15
CA CYS A 12 11.66 7.58 9.08
C CYS A 12 13.01 7.77 8.37
N HIS A 13 14.12 7.33 8.98
CA HIS A 13 15.48 7.58 8.49
C HIS A 13 15.87 6.92 7.14
N GLY A 14 15.02 6.09 6.52
CA GLY A 14 15.35 5.35 5.29
C GLY A 14 14.26 5.42 4.22
N ARG A 15 14.64 5.24 2.94
CA ARG A 15 13.70 5.27 1.79
C ARG A 15 12.51 4.31 1.96
N ALA A 16 12.73 3.14 2.57
CA ALA A 16 11.67 2.18 2.86
C ALA A 16 10.66 2.69 3.90
N ALA A 17 11.11 3.42 4.92
CA ALA A 17 10.23 3.99 5.93
C ALA A 17 9.38 5.15 5.36
N ARG A 18 9.95 5.96 4.47
CA ARG A 18 9.21 6.99 3.73
C ARG A 18 8.18 6.38 2.77
N GLU A 19 8.56 5.33 2.03
CA GLU A 19 7.63 4.57 1.20
C GLU A 19 6.49 3.97 2.02
N ALA A 20 6.77 3.48 3.23
CA ALA A 20 5.76 2.96 4.14
C ALA A 20 4.77 4.05 4.58
N ALA A 21 5.23 5.28 4.82
CA ALA A 21 4.36 6.40 5.16
C ALA A 21 3.42 6.75 4.00
N VAL A 22 3.95 6.85 2.77
CA VAL A 22 3.14 7.07 1.56
C VAL A 22 2.14 5.93 1.36
N LEU A 23 2.58 4.67 1.49
CA LEU A 23 1.71 3.50 1.34
C LEU A 23 0.59 3.46 2.37
N ARG A 24 0.88 3.79 3.64
CA ARG A 24 -0.16 3.89 4.69
C ARG A 24 -1.20 4.93 4.32
N ALA A 25 -0.74 6.10 3.87
CA ALA A 25 -1.62 7.20 3.54
C ALA A 25 -2.52 6.88 2.33
N ILE A 26 -1.97 6.24 1.28
CA ILE A 26 -2.74 5.72 0.15
C ILE A 26 -3.87 4.78 0.64
N LEU A 27 -3.55 3.85 1.53
CA LEU A 27 -4.48 2.81 1.96
C LEU A 27 -5.48 3.27 3.03
N TRP A 28 -5.21 4.36 3.73
CA TRP A 28 -5.96 4.78 4.92
C TRP A 28 -6.68 6.12 4.78
N ASP A 29 -6.04 7.14 4.22
CA ASP A 29 -6.55 8.51 4.34
C ASP A 29 -7.79 8.74 3.46
N ASP A 30 -7.83 8.13 2.27
CA ASP A 30 -9.00 8.20 1.39
C ASP A 30 -10.04 7.12 1.77
N PRO A 31 -11.27 7.50 2.20
CA PRO A 31 -12.35 6.57 2.46
C PRO A 31 -12.72 5.68 1.26
N ARG A 32 -12.54 6.15 0.03
CA ARG A 32 -12.81 5.37 -1.20
C ARG A 32 -11.82 4.21 -1.29
N ARG A 33 -10.53 4.47 -1.12
CA ARG A 33 -9.47 3.45 -1.11
C ARG A 33 -9.63 2.48 0.06
N ARG A 34 -10.05 2.97 1.24
CA ARG A 34 -10.39 2.09 2.38
C ARG A 34 -11.49 1.09 2.04
N ARG A 35 -12.56 1.53 1.37
CA ARG A 35 -13.68 0.65 0.99
C ARG A 35 -13.24 -0.52 0.10
N ILE A 36 -12.23 -0.32 -0.75
CA ILE A 36 -11.72 -1.37 -1.65
C ILE A 36 -11.24 -2.57 -0.86
N TRP A 37 -10.35 -2.38 0.12
CA TRP A 37 -9.87 -3.50 0.94
C TRP A 37 -10.87 -3.92 2.03
N GLN A 38 -11.72 -3.02 2.55
CA GLN A 38 -12.74 -3.38 3.53
C GLN A 38 -13.72 -4.44 3.00
N ARG A 39 -14.09 -4.37 1.72
CA ARG A 39 -14.92 -5.38 1.04
C ARG A 39 -14.29 -6.78 0.99
N ARG A 40 -12.97 -6.88 1.22
CA ARG A 40 -12.22 -8.15 1.20
C ARG A 40 -11.94 -8.70 2.60
N ILE A 41 -12.44 -8.06 3.67
CA ILE A 41 -12.32 -8.56 5.04
C ILE A 41 -13.12 -9.87 5.17
N ARG A 42 -12.50 -10.91 5.73
CA ARG A 42 -13.18 -12.18 6.06
C ARG A 42 -13.25 -12.45 7.56
N ARG A 43 -12.35 -11.86 8.34
CA ARG A 43 -12.34 -11.94 9.81
C ARG A 43 -12.41 -10.52 10.32
N GLN A 44 -13.37 -10.24 11.19
CA GLN A 44 -13.55 -8.90 11.74
C GLN A 44 -12.33 -8.52 12.59
N GLY A 45 -11.91 -7.27 12.45
CA GLY A 45 -10.93 -6.62 13.32
C GLY A 45 -11.59 -5.45 14.05
N ASP A 46 -10.80 -4.70 14.81
CA ASP A 46 -11.26 -3.51 15.53
C ASP A 46 -11.59 -2.31 14.61
N GLY A 47 -11.26 -2.40 13.33
CA GLY A 47 -11.51 -1.36 12.33
C GLY A 47 -10.63 -0.11 12.48
N SER A 48 -9.69 -0.10 13.42
CA SER A 48 -8.84 1.06 13.74
C SER A 48 -7.53 1.09 12.94
N GLN A 49 -7.23 0.01 12.20
CA GLN A 49 -5.98 -0.17 11.48
C GLN A 49 -6.19 -0.73 10.05
N ILE A 50 -5.17 -0.58 9.20
CA ILE A 50 -5.14 -1.18 7.87
C ILE A 50 -5.19 -2.71 8.01
N HIS A 51 -6.22 -3.33 7.43
CA HIS A 51 -6.37 -4.78 7.47
C HIS A 51 -5.47 -5.45 6.42
N GLN A 52 -4.20 -5.71 6.76
CA GLN A 52 -3.15 -6.18 5.85
C GLN A 52 -3.53 -7.43 5.03
N ALA A 53 -4.25 -8.39 5.63
CA ALA A 53 -4.71 -9.58 4.92
C ALA A 53 -5.82 -9.29 3.88
N ALA A 54 -6.55 -8.20 4.04
CA ALA A 54 -7.56 -7.77 3.07
C ALA A 54 -6.90 -7.00 1.92
N VAL A 55 -5.94 -6.13 2.23
CA VAL A 55 -5.07 -5.49 1.21
C VAL A 55 -4.38 -6.55 0.35
N ALA A 56 -3.78 -7.58 0.96
CA ALA A 56 -3.15 -8.68 0.23
C ALA A 56 -4.10 -9.41 -0.72
N ARG A 57 -5.40 -9.50 -0.40
CA ARG A 57 -6.41 -10.08 -1.29
C ARG A 57 -6.81 -9.18 -2.45
N VAL A 58 -6.76 -7.85 -2.25
CA VAL A 58 -6.94 -6.90 -3.36
C VAL A 58 -5.79 -7.07 -4.35
N LEU A 59 -4.55 -7.08 -3.85
CA LEU A 59 -3.36 -7.27 -4.68
C LEU A 59 -3.33 -8.64 -5.37
N ALA A 60 -3.68 -9.72 -4.65
CA ALA A 60 -3.80 -11.05 -5.25
C ALA A 60 -4.78 -11.05 -6.41
N GLN A 61 -5.97 -10.47 -6.23
CA GLN A 61 -6.97 -10.39 -7.29
C GLN A 61 -6.44 -9.63 -8.50
N TRP A 62 -5.83 -8.46 -8.30
CA TRP A 62 -5.26 -7.69 -9.41
C TRP A 62 -4.18 -8.49 -10.16
N LEU A 63 -3.30 -9.21 -9.45
CA LEU A 63 -2.26 -10.04 -10.08
C LEU A 63 -2.85 -11.21 -10.88
N TYR A 64 -3.95 -11.79 -10.42
CA TYR A 64 -4.67 -12.80 -11.19
C TYR A 64 -5.31 -12.20 -12.44
N ASP A 65 -6.03 -11.09 -12.28
CA ASP A 65 -6.73 -10.41 -13.37
C ASP A 65 -5.74 -9.90 -14.45
N ALA A 66 -4.54 -9.47 -14.04
CA ALA A 66 -3.47 -9.03 -14.92
C ALA A 66 -2.68 -10.18 -15.57
N GLY A 67 -2.90 -11.44 -15.16
CA GLY A 67 -2.14 -12.60 -15.64
C GLY A 67 -0.71 -12.71 -15.07
N GLU A 68 -0.36 -11.87 -14.09
CA GLU A 68 0.93 -11.84 -13.40
C GLU A 68 1.09 -12.98 -12.38
N ALA A 69 -0.02 -13.62 -12.00
CA ALA A 69 -0.02 -14.81 -11.17
C ALA A 69 -1.14 -15.78 -11.58
N SER A 70 -0.92 -17.07 -11.31
CA SER A 70 -1.93 -18.10 -11.51
C SER A 70 -3.01 -18.06 -10.43
N GLU A 71 -4.29 -18.10 -10.82
CA GLU A 71 -5.42 -18.20 -9.88
C GLU A 71 -5.35 -19.44 -8.98
N ASN A 72 -4.64 -20.49 -9.41
CA ASN A 72 -4.42 -21.71 -8.62
C ASN A 72 -3.34 -21.56 -7.55
N ASP A 73 -2.65 -20.41 -7.49
CA ASP A 73 -1.65 -20.13 -6.47
C ASP A 73 -2.32 -19.73 -5.15
N GLU A 74 -2.71 -20.74 -4.37
CA GLU A 74 -3.34 -20.56 -3.06
C GLU A 74 -2.42 -19.90 -2.02
N GLN A 75 -1.11 -19.92 -2.22
CA GLN A 75 -0.13 -19.36 -1.30
C GLN A 75 0.15 -17.87 -1.55
N LEU A 76 -0.23 -17.34 -2.71
CA LEU A 76 0.01 -15.96 -3.09
C LEU A 76 -0.54 -14.95 -2.05
N PRO A 77 -1.80 -15.05 -1.58
CA PRO A 77 -2.33 -14.09 -0.60
C PRO A 77 -1.54 -14.06 0.71
N ARG A 78 -0.98 -15.20 1.14
CA ARG A 78 -0.15 -15.28 2.34
C ARG A 78 1.19 -14.58 2.13
N ARG A 79 1.86 -14.86 1.01
CA ARG A 79 3.14 -14.21 0.65
C ARG A 79 2.98 -12.70 0.50
N LEU A 80 1.91 -12.26 -0.15
CA LEU A 80 1.59 -10.84 -0.29
C LEU A 80 1.29 -10.18 1.06
N LYS A 81 0.58 -10.85 1.97
CA LYS A 81 0.37 -10.32 3.33
C LYS A 81 1.70 -10.06 4.03
N ASP A 82 2.64 -11.00 3.98
CA ASP A 82 3.94 -10.84 4.62
C ASP A 82 4.76 -9.70 3.97
N ALA A 83 4.74 -9.60 2.64
CA ALA A 83 5.36 -8.49 1.91
C ALA A 83 4.75 -7.13 2.28
N VAL A 84 3.42 -7.02 2.26
CA VAL A 84 2.66 -5.83 2.65
C VAL A 84 2.97 -5.45 4.11
N SER A 85 3.04 -6.41 5.02
CA SER A 85 3.36 -6.16 6.42
C SER A 85 4.75 -5.54 6.61
N ARG A 86 5.75 -6.09 5.91
CA ARG A 86 7.12 -5.57 5.96
C ARG A 86 7.25 -4.20 5.28
N ALA A 87 6.54 -3.99 4.17
CA ALA A 87 6.48 -2.71 3.49
C ALA A 87 5.81 -1.64 4.34
N LEU A 88 4.64 -1.94 4.90
CA LEU A 88 3.93 -1.04 5.80
C LEU A 88 4.71 -0.74 7.08
N SER A 89 5.59 -1.61 7.54
CA SER A 89 6.47 -1.33 8.69
C SER A 89 7.76 -0.58 8.31
N GLY A 90 8.00 -0.31 7.02
CA GLY A 90 9.21 0.34 6.55
C GLY A 90 10.46 -0.54 6.60
N LYS A 91 10.31 -1.85 6.82
CA LYS A 91 11.42 -2.81 6.87
C LYS A 91 11.97 -3.13 5.48
N VAL A 92 11.12 -3.07 4.45
CA VAL A 92 11.47 -3.36 3.05
C VAL A 92 10.70 -2.41 2.14
N ARG A 93 11.16 -2.25 0.90
CA ARG A 93 10.39 -1.61 -0.16
C ARG A 93 9.48 -2.61 -0.85
N LEU A 94 8.35 -2.17 -1.36
CA LEU A 94 7.55 -2.93 -2.30
C LEU A 94 8.34 -3.10 -3.62
N PRO A 95 8.36 -4.32 -4.19
CA PRO A 95 8.76 -4.53 -5.57
C PRO A 95 7.94 -3.66 -6.53
N ALA A 96 8.51 -3.32 -7.69
CA ALA A 96 7.87 -2.48 -8.71
C ALA A 96 6.47 -2.99 -9.08
N LEU A 97 6.35 -4.29 -9.38
CA LEU A 97 5.07 -4.93 -9.70
C LEU A 97 4.00 -4.74 -8.62
N LEU A 98 4.39 -4.82 -7.33
CA LEU A 98 3.44 -4.62 -6.23
C LEU A 98 3.08 -3.15 -6.02
N LYS A 99 3.92 -2.21 -6.47
CA LYS A 99 3.56 -0.79 -6.51
C LYS A 99 2.54 -0.55 -7.60
N GLU A 100 2.76 -1.05 -8.81
CA GLU A 100 1.80 -0.98 -9.91
C GLU A 100 0.45 -1.58 -9.49
N ALA A 101 0.46 -2.76 -8.88
CA ALA A 101 -0.74 -3.38 -8.33
C ALA A 101 -1.47 -2.49 -7.31
N VAL A 102 -0.73 -1.77 -6.45
CA VAL A 102 -1.33 -0.81 -5.51
C VAL A 102 -1.92 0.39 -6.27
N LEU A 103 -1.19 0.94 -7.24
CA LEU A 103 -1.62 2.14 -7.95
C LEU A 103 -2.90 1.88 -8.76
N GLU A 104 -2.92 0.77 -9.51
CA GLU A 104 -4.07 0.38 -10.32
C GLU A 104 -5.25 -0.09 -9.47
N ALA A 105 -5.02 -1.04 -8.54
CA ALA A 105 -6.12 -1.62 -7.77
C ALA A 105 -6.75 -0.66 -6.74
N PHE A 106 -6.06 0.43 -6.38
CA PHE A 106 -6.59 1.47 -5.51
C PHE A 106 -6.90 2.79 -6.24
N GLU A 107 -6.88 2.80 -7.58
CA GLU A 107 -7.22 3.97 -8.41
C GLU A 107 -6.41 5.20 -7.94
N VAL A 108 -5.10 5.02 -7.80
CA VAL A 108 -4.19 6.06 -7.31
C VAL A 108 -3.86 7.01 -8.44
N ASP A 109 -4.06 8.30 -8.21
CA ASP A 109 -3.71 9.35 -9.16
C ASP A 109 -2.20 9.49 -9.36
N ASP A 110 -1.80 10.04 -10.51
CA ASP A 110 -0.39 10.21 -10.89
C ASP A 110 0.43 10.99 -9.88
N ALA A 111 -0.14 12.04 -9.26
CA ALA A 111 0.56 12.87 -8.29
C ALA A 111 0.95 12.06 -7.05
N THR A 112 0.03 11.22 -6.56
CA THR A 112 0.29 10.29 -5.44
C THR A 112 1.18 9.13 -5.88
N ALA A 113 1.08 8.66 -7.12
CA ALA A 113 1.93 7.61 -7.67
C ALA A 113 3.42 8.00 -7.65
N VAL A 114 3.74 9.23 -8.03
CA VAL A 114 5.11 9.77 -7.98
C VAL A 114 5.71 9.63 -6.57
N LEU A 115 4.93 9.90 -5.52
CA LEU A 115 5.39 9.80 -4.13
C LEU A 115 5.67 8.35 -3.71
N LEU A 116 4.95 7.36 -4.26
CA LEU A 116 5.20 5.94 -3.95
C LEU A 116 6.46 5.42 -4.67
N TRP A 117 6.73 5.93 -5.87
CA TRP A 117 7.93 5.60 -6.64
C TRP A 117 9.17 6.27 -6.05
N ASP A 118 9.07 7.56 -5.76
CA ASP A 118 10.14 8.37 -5.21
C ASP A 118 9.70 9.15 -3.96
N PRO A 119 9.69 8.48 -2.80
CA PRO A 119 9.21 9.11 -1.58
C PRO A 119 10.16 10.24 -1.15
N PRO A 120 9.65 11.48 -1.02
CA PRO A 120 10.49 12.66 -0.85
C PRO A 120 11.31 12.59 0.44
N GLU A 121 12.46 13.24 0.45
CA GLU A 121 13.22 13.45 1.68
C GLU A 121 12.40 14.34 2.60
N VAL A 122 12.28 13.98 3.88
CA VAL A 122 11.65 14.87 4.85
C VAL A 122 12.64 15.99 5.14
N GLY A 123 12.43 17.15 4.51
CA GLY A 123 13.18 18.36 4.86
C GLY A 123 12.85 18.75 6.30
N ARG A 124 13.87 18.88 7.16
CA ARG A 124 13.72 19.64 8.42
C ARG A 124 13.13 21.00 8.06
N ALA A 125 12.03 21.37 8.70
CA ALA A 125 11.71 22.78 8.84
C ALA A 125 12.95 23.45 9.47
N ALA A 126 13.52 24.41 8.76
CA ALA A 126 14.59 25.27 9.27
C ALA A 126 14.10 26.07 10.48
#